data_AF-A0A844E660-F1
#
_entry.id   AF-A0A844E660-F1
#
_cell.length_a   1.000
_cell.length_b   1.000
_cell.length_c   1.000
_cell.angle_alpha   90.00
_cell.angle_beta   90.00
_cell.angle_gamma   90.00
#
_symmetry.space_group_name_H-M   'P 1'
#
loop_
_entity.id
_entity.type
_entity.pdbx_description
1 polymer ?
#
loop_
_entity_poly.entity_id
_entity_poly.type
_entity_poly.pdbx_seq_one_letter_code
_entity_poly.pdbx_strand_id
1 'polypeptide(L)' 'MKKTNEQLQQEATEIRRFIDGDSKQTAKKVIPIAYNVAIGTMIGDCPVCRTTPLRECDCAYCPYCGQKLDWSDAHEIN' A
#
# COMPACT_ATOMS: atom_id res chain seq x y z
N MET A 1 -23.71 5.74 -27.54
CA MET A 1 -24.36 6.43 -26.40
C MET A 1 -23.39 7.47 -25.86
N LYS A 2 -23.86 8.66 -25.46
CA LYS A 2 -23.01 9.67 -24.80
C LYS A 2 -23.00 9.39 -23.30
N LYS A 3 -21.82 9.45 -22.67
CA LYS A 3 -21.68 9.32 -21.21
C LYS A 3 -22.43 10.47 -20.52
N THR A 4 -23.00 10.19 -19.34
CA THR A 4 -23.64 11.22 -18.51
C THR A 4 -22.58 12.10 -17.85
N ASN A 5 -22.98 13.28 -17.40
CA ASN A 5 -22.07 14.20 -16.70
C ASN A 5 -21.52 13.57 -15.40
N GLU A 6 -22.34 12.76 -14.72
CA GLU A 6 -21.96 12.01 -13.51
C GLU A 6 -20.88 10.97 -13.81
N GLN A 7 -21.01 10.22 -14.91
CA GLN A 7 -19.99 9.25 -15.34
C GLN A 7 -18.65 9.95 -15.65
N LEU A 8 -18.71 11.14 -16.29
CA LEU A 8 -17.52 11.93 -16.57
C LEU A 8 -16.85 12.47 -15.30
N GLN A 9 -17.65 12.91 -14.31
CA GLN A 9 -17.13 13.37 -13.02
C GLN A 9 -16.50 12.23 -12.20
N GLN A 10 -17.10 11.03 -12.25
CA GLN A 10 -16.57 9.86 -11.57
C GLN A 10 -15.24 9.40 -12.19
N GLU A 11 -15.15 9.32 -13.52
CA GLU A 11 -13.90 9.02 -14.22
C GLU A 11 -12.81 10.07 -13.92
N ALA A 12 -13.15 11.36 -13.94
CA ALA A 12 -12.19 12.42 -13.61
C ALA A 12 -11.68 12.31 -12.17
N THR A 13 -12.52 11.86 -11.24
CA THR A 13 -12.15 11.63 -9.83
C THR A 13 -11.20 10.45 -9.69
N GLU A 14 -11.46 9.33 -10.38
CA GLU A 14 -10.56 8.17 -10.37
C GLU A 14 -9.21 8.47 -11.01
N ILE A 15 -9.21 9.20 -12.12
CA ILE A 15 -7.97 9.67 -12.78
C ILE A 15 -7.16 10.57 -11.84
N ARG A 16 -7.81 11.51 -11.13
CA ARG A 16 -7.13 12.35 -10.14
C ARG A 16 -6.54 11.55 -8.99
N ARG A 17 -7.28 10.59 -8.43
CA ARG A 17 -6.74 9.70 -7.38
C ARG A 17 -5.50 8.93 -7.85
N PHE A 18 -5.47 8.55 -9.12
CA PHE A 18 -4.29 7.91 -9.71
C PHE A 18 -3.11 8.89 -9.85
N ILE A 19 -3.35 10.09 -10.37
CA ILE A 19 -2.33 11.15 -10.53
C ILE A 19 -1.76 11.60 -9.17
N ASP A 20 -2.62 11.79 -8.18
CA ASP A 20 -2.25 12.26 -6.84
C ASP A 20 -1.57 11.17 -6.01
N GLY A 21 -1.35 9.98 -6.57
CA GLY A 21 -0.66 8.87 -5.91
C GLY A 21 -1.48 8.21 -4.80
N ASP A 22 -2.76 8.54 -4.67
CA ASP A 22 -3.67 7.95 -3.69
C ASP A 22 -4.42 6.70 -4.22
N SER A 23 -3.94 6.20 -5.37
CA SER A 23 -4.25 4.87 -5.85
C SER A 23 -3.61 3.84 -4.93
N LYS A 24 -4.36 2.79 -4.62
CA LYS A 24 -3.85 1.60 -3.92
C LYS A 24 -2.71 0.90 -4.68
N GLN A 25 -2.52 1.22 -5.96
CA GLN A 25 -1.44 0.72 -6.81
C GLN A 25 -0.12 1.47 -6.60
N THR A 26 -0.16 2.71 -6.08
CA THR A 26 1.05 3.44 -5.69
C THR A 26 1.57 2.82 -4.40
N ALA A 27 2.80 2.30 -4.41
CA ALA A 27 3.37 1.67 -3.23
C ALA A 27 3.56 2.71 -2.11
N LYS A 28 3.15 2.37 -0.89
CA LYS A 28 3.33 3.22 0.30
C LYS A 28 4.27 2.51 1.26
N LYS A 29 5.24 3.25 1.81
CA LYS A 29 6.24 2.73 2.75
C LYS A 29 5.57 2.10 3.97
N VAL A 30 5.96 0.87 4.26
CA VAL A 30 5.52 0.16 5.46
C VAL A 30 6.06 0.85 6.71
N ILE A 31 5.28 0.82 7.80
CA ILE A 31 5.74 1.31 9.10
C ILE A 31 6.48 0.15 9.78
N PRO A 32 7.82 0.20 9.91
CA PRO A 32 8.56 -0.91 10.49
C PRO A 32 8.22 -1.07 11.98
N ILE A 33 8.05 -2.31 12.42
CA ILE A 33 7.83 -2.67 13.83
C ILE A 33 9.06 -3.39 14.39
N ALA A 34 9.52 -4.43 13.71
CA ALA A 34 10.61 -5.28 14.16
C ALA A 34 11.24 -6.05 13.02
N TYR A 35 12.48 -6.52 13.22
CA TYR A 35 13.10 -7.51 12.35
C TYR A 35 13.09 -8.88 13.05
N ASN A 36 12.52 -9.89 12.39
CA ASN A 36 12.50 -11.25 12.93
C ASN A 36 13.77 -12.00 12.50
N VAL A 37 14.76 -12.02 13.41
CA VAL A 37 16.07 -12.65 13.19
C VAL A 37 16.02 -14.14 12.89
N ALA A 38 15.01 -14.87 13.38
CA ALA A 38 14.92 -16.32 13.19
C ALA A 38 14.58 -16.72 11.76
N ILE A 39 13.85 -15.86 11.05
CA ILE A 39 13.40 -16.08 9.66
C ILE A 39 14.00 -15.06 8.68
N GLY A 40 14.74 -14.07 9.19
CA GLY A 40 15.41 -13.05 8.38
C GLY A 40 14.46 -12.14 7.60
N THR A 41 13.34 -11.70 8.21
CA THR A 41 12.34 -10.86 7.53
C THR A 41 11.90 -9.67 8.36
N MET A 42 11.56 -8.57 7.71
CA MET A 42 10.99 -7.39 8.36
C MET A 42 9.50 -7.58 8.65
N ILE A 43 9.08 -7.11 9.82
CA ILE A 43 7.69 -7.06 10.26
C ILE A 43 7.29 -5.60 10.38
N GLY A 44 6.15 -5.22 9.80
CA GLY A 44 5.66 -3.85 9.83
C GLY A 44 4.16 -3.72 9.60
N ASP A 45 3.61 -2.55 9.86
CA ASP A 45 2.20 -2.26 9.72
C ASP A 45 1.86 -1.65 8.35
N CYS A 46 0.67 -1.98 7.84
CA CYS A 46 0.12 -1.28 6.69
C CYS A 46 -0.04 0.22 7.02
N PRO A 47 0.52 1.14 6.21
CA PRO A 47 0.48 2.57 6.48
C PRO A 47 -0.93 3.17 6.41
N VAL A 48 -1.88 2.46 5.78
CA VAL A 48 -3.26 2.92 5.57
C VAL A 48 -4.20 2.45 6.66
N CYS A 49 -4.26 1.13 6.93
CA CYS A 49 -5.27 0.55 7.81
C CYS A 49 -4.75 0.12 9.19
N ARG A 50 -3.43 -0.07 9.35
CA ARG A 50 -2.77 -0.45 10.62
C ARG A 50 -3.46 -1.58 11.39
N THR A 51 -4.06 -2.53 10.67
CA THR A 51 -4.94 -3.55 11.27
C THR A 51 -4.16 -4.65 11.97
N THR A 52 -3.23 -5.30 11.26
CA THR A 52 -2.33 -6.31 11.85
C THR A 52 -0.93 -6.17 11.29
N PRO A 53 0.09 -6.60 12.06
CA PRO A 53 1.45 -6.71 11.56
C PRO A 53 1.52 -7.60 10.33
N LEU A 54 2.29 -7.16 9.35
CA LEU A 54 2.55 -7.83 8.08
C LEU A 54 4.02 -8.26 8.03
N ARG A 55 4.30 -9.32 7.29
CA ARG A 55 5.67 -9.80 7.05
C ARG A 55 6.05 -9.47 5.61
N GLU A 56 7.25 -8.94 5.42
CA GLU A 56 7.79 -8.57 4.12
C GLU A 56 7.75 -9.74 3.12
N CYS A 57 8.18 -10.93 3.55
CA CYS A 57 8.23 -12.11 2.69
C CYS A 57 6.87 -12.60 2.17
N ASP A 58 5.76 -12.20 2.80
CA ASP A 58 4.42 -12.71 2.48
C ASP A 58 3.53 -11.70 1.77
N CYS A 59 3.80 -10.41 1.92
CA CYS A 59 2.82 -9.36 1.65
C CYS A 59 3.38 -8.25 0.75
N ALA A 60 3.26 -8.42 -0.57
CA ALA A 60 3.45 -7.31 -1.53
C ALA A 60 2.29 -6.28 -1.48
N TYR A 61 1.12 -6.71 -1.02
CA TYR A 61 -0.06 -5.88 -0.81
C TYR A 61 -0.66 -6.16 0.56
N CYS A 62 -1.28 -5.16 1.18
CA CYS A 62 -2.01 -5.34 2.41
C CYS A 62 -3.26 -6.21 2.15
N PRO A 63 -3.43 -7.34 2.85
CA PRO A 63 -4.55 -8.25 2.62
C PRO A 63 -5.91 -7.64 3.03
N TYR A 64 -5.92 -6.61 3.88
CA TYR A 64 -7.16 -6.00 4.38
C TYR A 64 -7.66 -4.87 3.48
N CYS A 65 -6.77 -4.00 3.02
CA CYS A 65 -7.16 -2.81 2.25
C CYS A 65 -6.70 -2.83 0.80
N GLY A 66 -5.86 -3.78 0.39
CA GLY A 66 -5.32 -3.90 -0.96
C GLY A 66 -4.24 -2.87 -1.32
N GLN A 67 -3.75 -2.10 -0.35
CA GLN A 67 -2.68 -1.13 -0.55
C GLN A 67 -1.38 -1.86 -0.92
N LYS A 68 -0.74 -1.46 -2.03
CA LYS A 68 0.61 -1.90 -2.39
C LYS A 68 1.62 -1.42 -1.36
N LEU A 69 2.48 -2.32 -0.90
CA LEU A 69 3.41 -2.05 0.19
C LEU A 69 4.82 -1.86 -0.38
N ASP A 70 5.51 -0.84 0.12
CA ASP A 70 6.92 -0.60 -0.14
C ASP A 70 7.73 -1.00 1.10
N TRP A 71 8.58 -2.00 0.93
CA TRP A 71 9.45 -2.57 1.95
C TRP A 71 10.92 -2.20 1.75
N SER A 72 11.25 -1.26 0.86
CA SER A 72 12.64 -0.92 0.54
C SER A 72 13.50 -0.54 1.75
N ASP A 73 12.91 0.06 2.79
CA ASP A 73 13.60 0.42 4.04
C ASP A 73 13.79 -0.78 5.00
N ALA A 74 13.30 -1.98 4.66
CA ALA A 74 13.47 -3.22 5.45
C ALA A 74 14.92 -3.59 5.73
N HIS A 75 15.81 -3.20 4.84
CA HIS A 75 17.21 -3.59 4.87
C HIS A 75 18.14 -2.46 5.32
N GLU A 76 17.60 -1.28 5.64
CA GLU A 76 18.38 -0.13 6.13
C GLU A 76 18.49 -0.11 7.67
N ILE A 77 17.81 -1.03 8.37
CA ILE A 77 17.94 -1.20 9.82
C ILE A 77 19.22 -2.01 10.09
N ASN A 78 20.38 -1.37 9.99
CA ASN A 78 21.68 -1.91 10.42
C ASN A 78 22.50 -0.84 11.13
#